data_AF-A0A382XRU4-F1
#
_entry.id   AF-A0A382XRU4-F1
#
_cell.length_a   1.000
_cell.length_b   1.000
_cell.length_c   1.000
_cell.angle_alpha   90.00
_cell.angle_beta   90.00
_cell.angle_gamma   90.00
#
_symmetry.space_group_name_H-M   'P 1'
#
loop_
_entity.id
_entity.type
_entity.pdbx_description
1 polymer ?
#
loop_
_entity_poly.entity_id
_entity_poly.type
_entity_poly.pdbx_seq_one_letter_code
_entity_poly.pdbx_strand_id
1 'polypeptide(L)'
;MAGLGTRFLESGHIYPKPLIRTGNTTMIQQVYYSLEWPNADWYFVVKMQHLKDYPFMKTMLESMGNITAINEDTRGAAESLQKCNEVMASSKPFISVNCDQVFEWDTTSLQKKMKDNPK
;
A
#
# COMPACT_ATOMS: atom_id res chain seq x y z
N MET A 1 -1.95 -4.43 1.13
CA MET A 1 -0.81 -5.35 1.40
C MET A 1 -1.20 -6.54 2.26
N ALA A 2 -2.48 -6.85 2.39
CA ALA A 2 -2.94 -7.90 3.30
C ALA A 2 -3.20 -9.25 2.62
N GLY A 3 -2.92 -9.37 1.32
CA GLY A 3 -2.96 -10.64 0.61
C GLY A 3 -1.77 -11.53 0.95
N LEU A 4 -1.98 -12.85 0.86
CA LEU A 4 -0.99 -13.87 1.22
C LEU A 4 0.25 -13.88 0.31
N GLY A 5 0.12 -13.40 -0.94
CA GLY A 5 1.23 -13.41 -1.90
C GLY A 5 1.74 -14.82 -2.23
N THR A 6 0.86 -15.83 -2.18
CA THR A 6 1.20 -17.26 -2.30
C THR A 6 2.10 -17.59 -3.49
N ARG A 7 1.85 -16.99 -4.65
CA ARG A 7 2.69 -17.17 -5.86
C ARG A 7 4.17 -16.84 -5.64
N PHE A 8 4.48 -15.87 -4.77
CA PHE A 8 5.86 -15.50 -4.45
C PHE A 8 6.50 -16.48 -3.46
N LEU A 9 5.72 -17.00 -2.51
CA LEU A 9 6.19 -18.06 -1.60
C LEU A 9 6.47 -19.34 -2.39
N GLU A 10 5.59 -19.71 -3.31
CA GLU A 10 5.73 -20.86 -4.21
C GLU A 10 6.94 -20.73 -5.14
N SER A 11 7.32 -19.51 -5.53
CA SER A 11 8.53 -19.25 -6.31
C SER A 11 9.81 -19.15 -5.46
N GLY A 12 9.75 -19.49 -4.17
CA GLY A 12 10.90 -19.58 -3.27
C GLY A 12 11.29 -18.28 -2.58
N HIS A 13 10.46 -17.23 -2.61
CA HIS A 13 10.74 -16.02 -1.83
C HIS A 13 10.47 -16.25 -0.34
N ILE A 14 11.42 -15.81 0.48
CA ILE A 14 11.36 -15.96 1.94
C ILE A 14 10.54 -14.83 2.58
N TYR A 15 10.62 -13.62 2.02
CA TYR A 15 9.93 -12.44 2.52
C TYR A 15 8.52 -12.32 1.94
N PRO A 16 7.54 -11.77 2.70
CA PRO A 16 6.21 -11.47 2.18
C PRO A 16 6.33 -10.45 1.06
N LYS A 17 5.41 -10.52 0.09
CA LYS A 17 5.43 -9.72 -1.14
C LYS A 17 5.83 -8.25 -0.98
N PRO A 18 5.28 -7.46 -0.02
CA PRO A 18 5.64 -6.05 0.14
C PRO A 18 7.13 -5.82 0.46
N LEU A 19 7.78 -6.80 1.11
CA LEU A 19 9.17 -6.73 1.58
C LEU A 19 10.18 -7.35 0.61
N ILE A 20 9.72 -7.95 -0.49
CA ILE A 20 10.61 -8.46 -1.53
C ILE A 20 11.46 -7.30 -2.07
N ARG A 21 12.77 -7.50 -2.15
CA ARG A 21 13.70 -6.49 -2.65
C ARG A 21 13.53 -6.28 -4.15
N THR A 22 13.48 -5.02 -4.54
CA THR A 22 13.46 -4.54 -5.92
C THR A 22 14.56 -3.48 -6.04
N GLY A 23 15.75 -3.93 -6.43
CA GLY A 23 16.97 -3.11 -6.38
C GLY A 23 17.43 -2.82 -4.95
N ASN A 24 17.54 -1.54 -4.63
CA ASN A 24 18.04 -1.07 -3.33
C ASN A 24 16.95 -0.91 -2.26
N THR A 25 15.68 -1.00 -2.63
CA THR A 25 14.53 -0.81 -1.73
C THR A 25 13.58 -1.99 -1.83
N THR A 26 12.58 -2.02 -0.94
CA THR A 26 11.50 -3.02 -0.98
C THR A 26 10.44 -2.65 -2.02
N MET A 27 9.64 -3.64 -2.43
CA MET A 27 8.56 -3.45 -3.40
C MET A 27 7.58 -2.34 -2.97
N ILE A 28 7.18 -2.31 -1.68
CA ILE A 28 6.29 -1.24 -1.17
C ILE A 28 6.95 0.14 -1.20
N GLN A 29 8.25 0.23 -0.95
CA GLN A 29 8.98 1.49 -1.03
C GLN A 29 9.03 2.00 -2.47
N GLN A 30 9.25 1.13 -3.45
CA GLN A 30 9.19 1.51 -4.87
C GLN A 30 7.82 2.08 -5.24
N VAL A 31 6.73 1.44 -4.79
CA VAL A 31 5.37 1.97 -5.01
C VAL A 31 5.20 3.34 -4.37
N TYR A 32 5.56 3.49 -3.09
CA TYR A 32 5.48 4.76 -2.38
C TYR A 32 6.25 5.88 -3.09
N TYR A 33 7.49 5.61 -3.50
CA TYR A 33 8.32 6.59 -4.22
C TYR A 33 7.82 6.87 -5.63
N SER A 34 7.17 5.93 -6.32
CA SER A 34 6.68 6.15 -7.69
C SER A 34 5.38 6.96 -7.76
N LEU A 35 4.58 6.92 -6.70
CA LEU A 35 3.29 7.60 -6.63
C LEU A 35 3.42 9.11 -6.49
N GLU A 36 4.49 9.60 -5.84
CA GLU A 36 4.84 11.03 -5.60
C GLU A 36 3.63 11.98 -5.54
N TRP A 37 2.61 11.66 -4.74
CA TRP A 37 1.40 12.47 -4.68
C TRP A 37 1.56 13.61 -3.65
N PRO A 38 1.59 14.90 -4.08
CA PRO A 38 1.80 16.00 -3.15
C PRO A 38 0.69 16.08 -2.10
N ASN A 39 1.08 16.22 -0.83
CA ASN A 39 0.18 16.41 0.32
C ASN A 39 -0.84 15.27 0.52
N ALA A 40 -0.51 14.03 0.13
CA ALA A 40 -1.33 12.86 0.42
C ALA A 40 -1.15 12.37 1.85
N ASP A 41 -2.26 12.00 2.49
CA ASP A 41 -2.26 11.19 3.70
C ASP A 41 -2.09 9.71 3.29
N TRP A 42 -1.04 9.05 3.79
CA TRP A 42 -0.74 7.66 3.43
C TRP A 42 -1.29 6.69 4.46
N TYR A 43 -1.93 5.63 3.97
CA TYR A 43 -2.51 4.55 4.79
C TYR A 43 -2.13 3.18 4.24
N PHE A 44 -1.63 2.31 5.11
CA PHE A 44 -1.16 0.98 4.78
C PHE A 44 -2.00 -0.08 5.49
N VAL A 45 -2.80 -0.82 4.73
CA VAL A 45 -3.50 -2.01 5.26
C VAL A 45 -2.62 -3.24 5.13
N VAL A 46 -2.22 -3.80 6.27
CA VAL A 46 -1.23 -4.88 6.39
C VAL A 46 -1.74 -6.01 7.29
N LYS A 47 -1.24 -7.23 7.06
CA LYS A 47 -1.45 -8.33 8.00
C LYS A 47 -0.68 -8.08 9.29
N MET A 48 -1.33 -8.26 10.43
CA MET A 48 -0.71 -8.23 11.75
C MET A 48 0.47 -9.22 11.83
N GLN A 49 0.32 -10.41 11.22
CA GLN A 49 1.37 -11.41 11.17
C GLN A 49 2.65 -10.89 10.51
N HIS A 50 2.56 -10.13 9.41
CA HIS A 50 3.74 -9.55 8.77
C HIS A 50 4.47 -8.56 9.68
N LEU A 51 3.74 -7.78 10.49
CA LEU A 51 4.37 -6.85 11.45
C LEU A 51 5.06 -7.59 12.60
N LYS A 52 4.55 -8.76 13.00
CA LYS A 52 5.16 -9.61 14.04
C LYS A 52 6.42 -10.31 13.53
N ASP A 53 6.35 -10.91 12.34
CA ASP A 53 7.45 -11.67 11.76
C ASP A 53 8.57 -10.75 11.23
N TYR A 54 8.21 -9.52 10.84
CA TYR A 54 9.15 -8.53 10.30
C TYR A 54 8.99 -7.18 11.03
N PRO A 55 9.48 -7.04 12.28
CA PRO A 55 9.27 -5.83 13.08
C PRO A 55 9.77 -4.54 12.41
N PHE A 56 10.83 -4.62 11.59
CA PHE A 56 11.35 -3.49 10.82
C PHE A 56 10.33 -2.93 9.81
N MET A 57 9.39 -3.76 9.34
CA MET A 57 8.31 -3.32 8.44
C MET A 57 7.45 -2.26 9.10
N LYS A 58 7.19 -2.39 10.41
CA LYS A 58 6.39 -1.42 11.17
C LYS A 58 7.07 -0.05 11.14
N THR A 59 8.33 0.03 11.56
CA THR A 59 9.09 1.29 11.58
C THR A 59 9.21 1.90 10.18
N MET A 60 9.47 1.08 9.15
CA MET A 60 9.54 1.54 7.77
C MET A 60 8.23 2.16 7.31
N LEU A 61 7.10 1.46 7.51
CA LEU A 61 5.78 1.95 7.09
C LEU A 61 5.34 3.18 7.90
N GLU A 62 5.60 3.21 9.21
CA GLU A 62 5.30 4.37 10.08
C GLU A 62 6.06 5.63 9.66
N SER A 63 7.24 5.50 9.05
CA SER A 63 7.98 6.64 8.49
C SER A 63 7.35 7.21 7.22
N MET A 64 6.47 6.44 6.55
CA MET A 64 5.82 6.82 5.29
C MET A 64 4.35 7.18 5.45
N GLY A 65 3.68 6.70 6.51
CA GLY A 65 2.25 6.89 6.72
C GLY A 65 1.67 6.07 7.88
N ASN A 66 0.34 6.03 7.95
CA ASN A 66 -0.40 5.33 8.99
C ASN A 66 -0.57 3.85 8.65
N ILE A 67 -0.67 3.00 9.68
CA ILE A 67 -0.83 1.55 9.51
C ILE A 67 -2.15 1.09 10.09
N THR A 68 -2.93 0.38 9.28
CA THR A 68 -4.08 -0.43 9.74
C THR A 68 -3.66 -1.90 9.68
N ALA A 69 -3.48 -2.53 10.85
CA ALA A 69 -3.14 -3.93 10.95
C ALA A 69 -4.40 -4.80 11.09
N ILE A 70 -4.53 -5.84 10.27
CA ILE A 70 -5.67 -6.77 10.28
C ILE A 70 -5.21 -8.20 10.58
N ASN A 71 -6.03 -8.98 11.28
CA ASN A 71 -5.70 -10.37 11.62
C ASN A 71 -6.29 -11.35 10.58
N GLU A 72 -7.51 -11.06 10.14
CA GLU A 72 -8.30 -11.89 9.24
C GLU A 72 -7.80 -11.85 7.80
N ASP A 73 -7.97 -12.95 7.07
CA ASP A 73 -7.86 -12.95 5.62
C ASP A 73 -8.99 -12.14 4.99
N THR A 74 -8.70 -11.55 3.84
CA THR A 74 -9.68 -10.80 3.06
C THR A 74 -9.74 -11.41 1.67
N ARG A 75 -10.92 -11.36 1.04
CA ARG A 75 -11.18 -11.93 -0.29
C ARG A 75 -10.52 -11.12 -1.41
N GLY A 76 -10.03 -9.93 -1.10
CA GLY A 76 -9.34 -9.07 -2.08
C GLY A 76 -9.07 -7.67 -1.57
N ALA A 77 -8.57 -6.83 -2.48
CA ALA A 77 -8.15 -5.46 -2.17
C ALA A 77 -9.29 -4.57 -1.66
N ALA A 78 -10.50 -4.69 -2.21
CA ALA A 78 -11.65 -3.90 -1.77
C ALA A 78 -12.05 -4.20 -0.32
N GLU A 79 -12.07 -5.48 0.07
CA GLU A 79 -12.37 -5.87 1.46
C GLU A 79 -11.23 -5.50 2.41
N SER A 80 -9.97 -5.62 1.98
CA SER A 80 -8.82 -5.07 2.74
C SER A 80 -9.01 -3.58 3.01
N LEU A 81 -9.36 -2.81 1.99
CA LEU A 81 -9.51 -1.36 2.10
C LEU A 81 -10.64 -0.97 3.07
N GLN A 82 -11.74 -1.71 3.09
CA GLN A 82 -12.85 -1.48 4.03
C GLN A 82 -12.44 -1.56 5.51
N LYS A 83 -11.31 -2.20 5.82
CA LYS A 83 -10.78 -2.29 7.19
C LYS A 83 -10.11 -1.01 7.66
N CYS A 84 -9.79 -0.09 6.77
CA CYS A 84 -9.18 1.20 7.11
C CYS A 84 -10.29 2.23 7.41
N ASN A 85 -10.71 2.30 8.67
CA ASN A 85 -11.82 3.17 9.10
C ASN A 85 -11.53 4.65 8.80
N GLU A 86 -10.29 5.10 8.93
CA GLU A 86 -9.88 6.48 8.67
C GLU A 86 -10.16 6.90 7.23
N VAL A 87 -9.93 6.00 6.27
CA VAL A 87 -10.21 6.25 4.85
C VAL A 87 -11.70 6.06 4.56
N MET A 88 -12.33 5.02 5.09
CA MET A 88 -13.73 4.70 4.80
C MET A 88 -14.74 5.67 5.42
N ALA A 89 -14.41 6.28 6.57
CA ALA A 89 -15.25 7.29 7.22
C ALA A 89 -15.02 8.72 6.65
N SER A 90 -14.00 8.89 5.81
CA SER A 90 -13.64 10.18 5.23
C SER A 90 -14.46 10.47 3.97
N SER A 91 -14.85 11.73 3.78
CA SER A 91 -15.40 12.23 2.51
C SER A 91 -14.33 12.68 1.52
N LYS A 92 -13.04 12.67 1.92
CA LYS A 92 -11.94 13.00 1.01
C LYS A 92 -11.80 11.91 -0.07
N PRO A 93 -11.52 12.27 -1.33
CA PRO A 93 -11.18 11.28 -2.34
C PRO A 93 -9.87 10.57 -1.97
N PHE A 94 -9.76 9.30 -2.34
CA PHE A 94 -8.53 8.53 -2.14
C PHE A 94 -8.22 7.69 -3.38
N ILE A 95 -6.97 7.26 -3.49
CA ILE A 95 -6.49 6.32 -4.51
C ILE A 95 -6.09 5.04 -3.78
N SER A 96 -6.54 3.89 -4.29
CA SER A 96 -6.13 2.59 -3.77
C SER A 96 -5.09 1.97 -4.69
N VAL A 97 -3.99 1.49 -4.11
CA VAL A 97 -2.85 0.95 -4.84
C VAL A 97 -2.34 -0.32 -4.14
N ASN A 98 -2.00 -1.33 -4.93
CA ASN A 98 -1.33 -2.55 -4.45
C ASN A 98 0.18 -2.33 -4.30
N CYS A 99 0.84 -3.13 -3.46
CA CYS A 99 2.26 -2.95 -3.17
C CYS A 99 3.22 -3.34 -4.28
N ASP A 100 2.72 -3.72 -5.45
CA ASP A 100 3.48 -4.15 -6.63
C ASP A 100 3.18 -3.29 -7.87
N GLN A 101 2.49 -2.17 -7.70
CA GLN A 101 2.14 -1.27 -8.79
C GLN A 101 3.04 -0.03 -8.74
N VAL A 102 4.07 -0.02 -9.59
CA VAL A 102 4.95 1.14 -9.80
C VAL A 102 4.36 1.99 -10.92
N PHE A 103 4.43 3.31 -10.78
CA PHE A 103 3.86 4.26 -11.75
C PHE A 103 4.94 5.15 -12.35
N GLU A 104 4.81 5.41 -13.65
CA GLU A 104 5.54 6.46 -14.36
C GLU A 104 4.50 7.44 -14.91
N TRP A 105 4.34 8.58 -14.24
CA TRP A 105 3.25 9.50 -14.52
C TRP A 105 3.55 10.93 -14.03
N ASP A 106 2.83 11.89 -14.60
CA ASP A 106 2.79 13.27 -14.12
C ASP A 106 1.59 13.44 -13.18
N THR A 107 1.87 13.41 -11.87
CA THR A 107 0.86 13.52 -10.81
C THR A 107 0.17 14.88 -10.81
N THR A 108 0.88 15.96 -11.19
CA THR A 108 0.31 17.32 -11.24
C THR A 108 -0.72 17.43 -12.37
N SER A 109 -0.38 16.92 -13.55
CA SER A 109 -1.31 16.87 -14.69
C SER A 109 -2.52 16.00 -14.39
N LEU A 110 -2.34 14.86 -13.70
CA LEU A 110 -3.43 13.98 -13.31
C LEU A 110 -4.36 14.66 -12.28
N GLN A 111 -3.79 15.29 -11.25
CA GLN A 111 -4.55 16.05 -10.24
C GLN A 111 -5.43 17.12 -10.87
N LYS A 112 -4.91 17.86 -11.86
CA LYS A 112 -5.67 18.88 -12.58
C LYS A 112 -6.87 18.28 -13.31
N LYS A 113 -6.66 17.19 -14.06
CA LYS A 113 -7.74 16.51 -14.79
C LYS A 113 -8.85 15.99 -13.87
N MET A 114 -8.49 15.50 -12.68
CA MET A 114 -9.46 15.03 -11.68
C MET A 114 -10.32 16.15 -11.11
N LYS A 115 -9.78 17.37 -10.98
CA LYS A 115 -10.54 18.56 -10.54
C LYS A 115 -11.47 19.11 -11.63
N ASP A 116 -10.99 19.11 -12.88
CA ASP A 116 -11.72 19.68 -14.01
C ASP A 116 -12.90 18.80 -14.46
N ASN A 117 -12.87 17.49 -14.17
CA ASN A 117 -13.94 16.54 -14.50
C ASN A 117 -14.27 15.62 -13.30
N PRO A 118 -14.94 16.15 -12.26
CA PRO A 118 -15.44 15.33 -11.17
C PRO A 118 -16.64 14.55 -11.68
N LYS A 119 -16.42 13.33 -12.19
CA LYS A 119 -17.51 12.39 -12.46
C LYS A 119 -18.06 11.84 -11.16
#